data_AF-A0A086KY07-F1
#
_entry.id   AF-A0A086KY07-F1
#
_cell.length_a   1.000
_cell.length_b   1.000
_cell.length_c   1.000
_cell.angle_alpha   90.00
_cell.angle_beta   90.00
_cell.angle_gamma   90.00
#
_symmetry.space_group_name_H-M   'P 1'
#
loop_
_entity.id
_entity.type
_entity.pdbx_description
1 polymer ?
#
loop_
_entity_poly.entity_id
_entity_poly.type
_entity_poly.pdbx_seq_one_letter_code
_entity_poly.pdbx_strand_id
1 'polypeptide(L)'
;MFVIQARNGSGENRTSGNDVFKVVVTHRPRDNPEQPVQLAVDIHDQDNGQYFVEYHAKSPGDTTVEVAFVDEGKAPEPLRGSPFSASFVERARSRANDMAGPLVSSYISRTIGDMEDFHTKTEAGVQVSEKKGCKPASPKSLHQDATFFSLQSNAVCVCANE
;
A
#
# COMPACT_ATOMS: atom_id res chain seq x y z
N MET A 1 -11.86 3.77 1.55
CA MET A 1 -11.33 4.34 0.31
C MET A 1 -9.82 4.36 0.37
N PHE A 2 -9.14 3.96 -0.70
CA PHE A 2 -7.71 4.18 -0.90
C PHE A 2 -7.43 4.59 -2.35
N VAL A 3 -6.23 5.11 -2.60
CA VAL A 3 -5.82 5.60 -3.92
C VAL A 3 -4.70 4.72 -4.46
N ILE A 4 -4.81 4.28 -5.70
CA ILE A 4 -3.73 3.64 -6.45
C ILE A 4 -3.07 4.71 -7.32
N GLN A 5 -1.76 4.86 -7.20
CA GLN A 5 -0.96 5.73 -8.07
C GLN A 5 -0.20 4.87 -9.09
N ALA A 6 -0.58 4.97 -10.35
CA ALA A 6 0.11 4.27 -11.44
C ALA A 6 1.47 4.91 -11.75
N ARG A 7 2.44 4.07 -12.12
CA ARG A 7 3.80 4.47 -12.51
C ARG A 7 4.24 3.76 -13.78
N ASN A 8 5.06 4.43 -14.58
CA ASN A 8 5.65 3.84 -15.79
C ASN A 8 6.90 3.01 -15.45
N GLY A 9 7.49 2.34 -16.45
CA GLY A 9 8.74 1.58 -16.29
C GLY A 9 9.97 2.43 -15.92
N SER A 10 9.89 3.76 -16.08
CA SER A 10 10.91 4.71 -15.61
C SER A 10 10.70 5.12 -14.14
N GLY A 11 9.63 4.65 -13.50
CA GLY A 11 9.27 4.97 -12.12
C GLY A 11 8.59 6.32 -11.92
N GLU A 12 8.29 7.04 -12.99
CA GLU A 12 7.55 8.32 -12.96
C GLU A 12 6.05 8.06 -12.84
N ASN A 13 5.33 9.02 -12.25
CA ASN A 13 3.87 8.96 -12.16
C ASN A 13 3.26 9.04 -13.56
N ARG A 14 2.33 8.14 -13.87
CA ARG A 14 1.57 8.25 -15.10
C ARG A 14 0.69 9.50 -15.08
N THR A 15 0.51 10.09 -16.25
CA THR A 15 -0.36 11.24 -16.50
C THR A 15 -1.65 10.85 -17.23
N SER A 16 -1.80 9.58 -17.59
CA SER A 16 -2.97 9.01 -18.27
C SER A 16 -3.54 7.85 -17.46
N GLY A 17 -4.86 7.65 -17.57
CA GLY A 17 -5.58 6.51 -17.02
C GLY A 17 -5.55 5.25 -17.91
N ASN A 18 -6.62 4.46 -17.82
CA ASN A 18 -6.92 3.25 -18.60
C ASN A 18 -6.13 1.98 -18.23
N ASP A 19 -5.56 1.92 -17.03
CA ASP A 19 -4.97 0.70 -16.48
C ASP A 19 -6.04 -0.18 -15.83
N VAL A 20 -5.94 -1.50 -16.04
CA VAL A 20 -6.89 -2.47 -15.47
C VAL A 20 -6.32 -3.05 -14.18
N PHE A 21 -7.02 -2.81 -13.07
CA PHE A 21 -6.69 -3.38 -11.77
C PHE A 21 -7.74 -4.41 -11.34
N LYS A 22 -7.26 -5.53 -10.81
CA LYS A 22 -8.07 -6.53 -10.13
C LYS A 22 -7.92 -6.34 -8.62
N VAL A 23 -8.97 -5.83 -7.98
CA VAL A 23 -9.03 -5.65 -6.52
C VAL A 23 -9.93 -6.72 -5.93
N VAL A 24 -9.43 -7.45 -4.94
CA VAL A 24 -10.19 -8.42 -4.16
C VAL A 24 -10.15 -8.01 -2.70
N VAL A 25 -11.31 -7.63 -2.15
CA VAL A 25 -11.45 -7.26 -0.74
C VAL A 25 -12.15 -8.39 -0.01
N THR A 26 -11.43 -9.03 0.90
CA THR A 26 -11.96 -10.09 1.77
C THR A 26 -12.15 -9.54 3.17
N HIS A 27 -13.39 -9.44 3.63
CA HIS A 27 -13.75 -8.98 4.96
C HIS A 27 -14.09 -10.16 5.87
N ARG A 28 -13.56 -10.16 7.09
CA ARG A 28 -13.84 -11.14 8.15
C ARG A 28 -14.59 -10.42 9.27
N PRO A 29 -15.92 -10.53 9.33
CA PRO A 29 -16.71 -9.92 10.39
C PRO A 29 -16.24 -10.44 11.75
N ARG A 30 -16.20 -9.55 12.75
CA ARG A 30 -15.82 -9.92 14.12
C ARG A 30 -16.79 -10.93 14.74
N ASP A 31 -18.07 -10.83 14.40
CA ASP A 31 -19.13 -11.70 14.94
C ASP A 31 -19.07 -13.12 14.37
N ASN A 32 -18.53 -13.29 13.16
CA ASN A 32 -18.38 -14.59 12.51
C ASN A 32 -17.06 -14.67 11.71
N PRO A 33 -15.92 -14.86 12.40
CA PRO A 33 -14.61 -14.84 11.76
C PRO A 33 -14.35 -16.02 10.80
N GLU A 34 -15.15 -17.09 10.89
CA GLU A 34 -15.01 -18.29 10.05
C GLU A 34 -15.63 -18.13 8.66
N GLN A 35 -16.49 -17.13 8.45
CA GLN A 35 -17.09 -16.83 7.15
C GLN A 35 -16.56 -15.50 6.59
N PRO A 36 -15.46 -15.54 5.82
CA PRO A 36 -15.03 -14.37 5.07
C PRO A 36 -16.06 -14.02 4.00
N VAL A 37 -16.38 -12.74 3.90
CA VAL A 37 -17.28 -12.17 2.90
C VAL A 37 -16.46 -11.33 1.93
N GLN A 38 -16.65 -11.55 0.62
CA GLN A 38 -16.05 -10.70 -0.39
C GLN A 38 -16.89 -9.42 -0.52
N LEU A 39 -16.25 -8.25 -0.37
CA LEU A 39 -16.92 -6.96 -0.53
C LEU A 39 -16.94 -6.54 -1.99
N ALA A 40 -18.02 -5.88 -2.40
CA ALA A 40 -18.07 -5.18 -3.68
C ALA A 40 -17.11 -3.98 -3.64
N VAL A 41 -16.38 -3.80 -4.72
CA VAL A 41 -15.39 -2.74 -4.88
C VAL A 41 -15.75 -1.92 -6.11
N ASP A 42 -15.79 -0.61 -5.95
CA ASP A 42 -15.90 0.33 -7.06
C ASP A 42 -14.52 0.96 -7.33
N ILE A 43 -14.16 1.07 -8.60
CA ILE A 43 -12.88 1.64 -9.04
C ILE A 43 -13.21 2.78 -9.99
N HIS A 44 -12.89 4.00 -9.57
CA HIS A 44 -13.04 5.21 -10.36
C HIS A 44 -11.68 5.67 -10.87
N ASP A 45 -11.49 5.61 -12.19
CA ASP A 45 -10.35 6.23 -12.87
C ASP A 45 -10.53 7.76 -12.90
N GLN A 46 -9.47 8.50 -12.56
CA GLN A 46 -9.44 9.96 -12.60
C GLN A 46 -8.72 10.49 -13.86
N ASP A 47 -8.37 9.63 -14.81
CA ASP A 47 -7.67 9.93 -16.07
C ASP A 47 -6.31 10.62 -15.90
N ASN A 48 -5.80 10.71 -14.68
CA ASN A 48 -4.56 11.39 -14.31
C ASN A 48 -3.50 10.42 -13.74
N GLY A 49 -3.69 9.11 -13.95
CA GLY A 49 -2.87 8.05 -13.38
C GLY A 49 -3.20 7.70 -11.93
N GLN A 50 -4.26 8.27 -11.35
CA GLN A 50 -4.79 7.91 -10.04
C GLN A 50 -6.13 7.19 -10.17
N TYR A 51 -6.30 6.16 -9.35
CA TYR A 51 -7.53 5.36 -9.30
C TYR A 51 -8.05 5.37 -7.88
N PHE A 52 -9.30 5.79 -7.70
CA PHE A 52 -9.97 5.76 -6.41
C PHE A 52 -10.70 4.44 -6.25
N VAL A 53 -10.35 3.73 -5.18
CA VAL A 53 -10.94 2.44 -4.86
C VAL A 53 -11.81 2.60 -3.62
N GLU A 54 -13.10 2.39 -3.81
CA GLU A 54 -14.13 2.51 -2.78
C GLU A 54 -14.72 1.15 -2.45
N TYR A 55 -14.88 0.90 -1.15
CA TYR A 55 -15.50 -0.31 -0.64
C TYR A 55 -16.11 -0.02 0.73
N HIS A 56 -17.21 -0.70 1.04
CA HIS A 56 -17.97 -0.51 2.28
C HIS A 56 -18.10 -1.82 3.04
N ALA A 57 -17.55 -1.85 4.26
CA ALA A 57 -17.76 -2.95 5.21
C ALA A 57 -18.93 -2.59 6.14
N LYS A 58 -20.00 -3.40 6.11
CA LYS A 58 -21.19 -3.20 6.95
C LYS A 58 -20.95 -3.58 8.41
N SER A 59 -20.03 -4.51 8.66
CA SER A 59 -19.72 -5.03 9.98
C SER A 59 -18.30 -4.65 10.39
N PRO A 60 -18.04 -4.45 11.70
CA PRO A 60 -16.67 -4.33 12.20
C PRO A 60 -15.93 -5.66 12.05
N GLY A 61 -14.64 -5.60 11.77
CA GLY A 61 -13.84 -6.79 11.49
C GLY A 61 -12.54 -6.52 10.74
N ASP A 62 -11.76 -7.57 10.53
CA ASP A 62 -10.50 -7.49 9.80
C ASP A 62 -10.75 -7.63 8.30
N THR A 63 -9.99 -6.90 7.49
CA THR A 63 -10.14 -6.87 6.04
C THR A 63 -8.79 -7.01 5.38
N THR A 64 -8.70 -7.92 4.41
CA THR A 64 -7.53 -8.12 3.57
C THR A 64 -7.85 -7.63 2.17
N VAL A 65 -7.02 -6.73 1.66
CA VAL A 65 -7.15 -6.13 0.33
C VAL A 65 -6.01 -6.63 -0.54
N GLU A 66 -6.34 -7.42 -1.55
CA GLU A 66 -5.41 -7.86 -2.58
C GLU A 66 -5.61 -7.04 -3.84
N VAL A 67 -4.53 -6.47 -4.34
CA VAL A 67 -4.56 -5.67 -5.58
C VAL A 67 -3.56 -6.25 -6.56
N ALA A 68 -4.01 -6.56 -7.77
CA ALA A 68 -3.18 -7.01 -8.87
C ALA A 68 -3.38 -6.14 -10.12
N PHE A 69 -2.30 -5.88 -10.83
CA PHE A 69 -2.30 -5.20 -12.13
C PHE A 69 -2.47 -6.24 -13.24
N VAL A 70 -3.35 -5.96 -14.19
CA VAL A 70 -3.63 -6.83 -15.34
C VAL A 70 -3.06 -6.17 -16.59
N ASP A 71 -2.00 -6.76 -17.15
CA ASP A 71 -1.41 -6.34 -18.42
C ASP A 71 -2.00 -7.17 -19.57
N GLU A 72 -2.08 -6.59 -20.77
CA GLU A 72 -2.61 -7.28 -21.95
C GLU A 72 -1.68 -8.43 -22.34
N GLY A 73 -2.15 -9.68 -22.12
CA GLY A 73 -1.43 -10.89 -22.50
C GLY A 73 -0.48 -11.46 -21.44
N LYS A 74 -0.49 -10.94 -20.20
CA LYS A 74 0.27 -11.52 -19.07
C LYS A 74 -0.64 -11.97 -17.93
N ALA A 75 -0.09 -12.80 -17.04
CA ALA A 75 -0.75 -13.14 -15.79
C ALA A 75 -0.86 -11.90 -14.88
N PRO A 76 -1.91 -11.78 -14.06
CA PRO A 76 -2.06 -10.67 -13.13
C PRO A 76 -0.89 -10.63 -12.14
N GLU A 77 -0.25 -9.47 -12.02
CA GLU A 77 0.89 -9.28 -11.13
C GLU A 77 0.43 -8.53 -9.85
N PRO A 78 0.74 -9.03 -8.65
CA PRO A 78 0.38 -8.34 -7.42
C PRO A 78 1.10 -7.00 -7.30
N LEU A 79 0.38 -5.97 -6.86
CA LEU A 79 1.01 -4.69 -6.54
C LEU A 79 1.95 -4.84 -5.34
N ARG A 80 2.98 -3.99 -5.29
CA ARG A 80 3.91 -4.00 -4.17
C ARG A 80 3.22 -3.62 -2.87
N GLY A 81 3.48 -4.40 -1.82
CA GLY A 81 2.81 -4.26 -0.53
C GLY A 81 1.47 -5.01 -0.44
N SER A 82 0.96 -5.57 -1.54
CA SER A 82 -0.18 -6.49 -1.50
C SER A 82 0.27 -7.84 -0.93
N PRO A 83 -0.52 -8.46 -0.03
CA PRO A 83 -1.82 -8.03 0.47
C PRO A 83 -1.75 -6.96 1.57
N PHE A 84 -2.68 -6.01 1.53
CA PHE A 84 -2.84 -4.98 2.56
C PHE A 84 -3.84 -5.43 3.63
N SER A 85 -3.57 -5.08 4.89
CA SER A 85 -4.42 -5.42 6.04
C SER A 85 -5.04 -4.16 6.63
N ALA A 86 -6.36 -4.16 6.82
CA ALA A 86 -7.11 -3.08 7.47
C ALA A 86 -8.02 -3.65 8.56
N SER A 87 -8.27 -2.88 9.61
CA SER A 87 -9.20 -3.27 10.69
C SER A 87 -10.31 -2.23 10.82
N PHE A 88 -11.54 -2.72 10.90
CA PHE A 88 -12.75 -1.90 11.04
C PHE A 88 -13.29 -2.00 12.46
N VAL A 89 -13.54 -0.84 13.07
CA VAL A 89 -14.11 -0.73 14.41
C VAL A 89 -15.49 -0.09 14.35
N GLU A 90 -16.40 -0.57 15.19
CA GLU A 90 -17.81 -0.13 15.24
C GLU A 90 -17.95 1.32 15.73
N ARG A 91 -17.09 1.73 16.67
CA ARG A 91 -17.05 3.10 17.19
C ARG A 91 -15.61 3.61 17.22
N ALA A 92 -15.37 4.74 16.59
CA ALA A 92 -14.16 5.51 16.82
C ALA A 92 -14.13 5.98 18.28
N ARG A 93 -12.99 5.85 18.97
CA ARG A 93 -12.85 6.49 20.28
C ARG A 93 -12.87 8.01 20.05
N SER A 94 -13.69 8.75 20.80
CA SER A 94 -13.82 10.21 20.62
C SER A 94 -12.48 10.97 20.75
N ARG A 95 -11.52 10.43 21.53
CA ARG A 95 -10.17 10.99 21.71
C ARG A 95 -9.11 10.36 20.80
N ALA A 96 -9.49 9.54 19.82
CA ALA A 96 -8.54 8.87 18.94
C ALA A 96 -7.74 9.89 18.11
N ASN A 97 -8.40 10.97 17.68
CA ASN A 97 -7.85 12.02 16.82
C ASN A 97 -7.28 13.23 17.59
N ASP A 98 -7.31 13.21 18.93
CA ASP A 98 -6.67 14.27 19.71
C ASP A 98 -5.17 14.31 19.40
N MET A 99 -4.53 15.48 19.50
CA MET A 99 -3.08 15.62 19.26
C MET A 99 -2.23 14.75 20.19
N ALA A 100 -2.69 14.55 21.43
CA ALA A 100 -2.08 13.61 22.39
C ALA A 100 -2.74 12.22 22.35
N GLY A 101 -3.58 11.97 21.35
CA GLY A 101 -4.32 10.74 21.16
C GLY A 101 -3.45 9.60 20.62
N PRO A 102 -3.95 8.36 20.74
CA PRO A 102 -3.19 7.18 20.36
C PRO A 102 -2.85 7.13 18.86
N LEU A 103 -3.69 7.69 17.97
CA LEU A 103 -3.40 7.68 16.53
C LEU A 103 -2.20 8.56 16.20
N VAL A 104 -2.21 9.81 16.68
CA VAL A 104 -1.11 10.77 16.44
C VAL A 104 0.19 10.27 17.08
N SER A 105 0.13 9.75 18.31
CA SER A 105 1.30 9.17 18.98
C SER A 105 1.87 7.98 18.20
N SER A 106 1.03 7.04 17.76
CA SER A 106 1.48 5.88 16.99
C SER A 106 2.07 6.26 15.62
N TYR A 107 1.51 7.29 14.98
CA TYR A 107 2.04 7.82 13.72
C TYR A 107 3.43 8.41 13.92
N ILE A 108 3.63 9.27 14.93
CA ILE A 108 4.94 9.86 15.25
C ILE A 108 5.97 8.76 15.53
N SER A 109 5.64 7.77 16.36
CA SER A 109 6.55 6.66 16.66
C SER A 109 6.93 5.86 15.42
N ARG A 110 5.97 5.59 14.52
CA ARG A 110 6.25 4.90 13.24
C ARG A 110 7.14 5.72 12.33
N THR A 111 6.86 7.02 12.18
CA THR A 111 7.68 7.92 11.37
C THR A 111 9.11 8.00 11.90
N ILE A 112 9.31 8.01 13.22
CA ILE A 112 10.65 7.96 13.81
C ILE A 112 11.36 6.65 13.44
N GLY A 113 10.68 5.50 13.56
CA GLY A 113 11.25 4.21 13.14
C GLY A 113 11.59 4.17 11.65
N ASP A 114 10.71 4.67 10.79
CA ASP A 114 10.95 4.76 9.33
C ASP A 114 12.20 5.63 9.04
N MET A 115 12.43 6.70 9.83
CA MET A 115 13.62 7.54 9.72
C MET A 115 14.90 6.83 10.19
N GLU A 116 14.84 6.05 11.27
CA GLU A 116 15.97 5.24 11.75
C GLU A 116 16.35 4.16 10.73
N ASP A 117 15.36 3.48 10.14
CA ASP A 117 15.54 2.52 9.05
C ASP A 117 16.15 3.17 7.82
N PHE A 118 15.76 4.41 7.51
CA PHE A 118 16.35 5.17 6.42
C PHE A 118 17.80 5.56 6.72
N HIS A 119 18.11 5.97 7.95
CA HIS A 119 19.46 6.29 8.40
C HIS A 119 20.39 5.08 8.23
N THR A 120 20.00 3.92 8.76
CA THR A 120 20.80 2.69 8.67
C THR A 120 21.02 2.22 7.22
N LYS A 121 19.99 2.32 6.36
CA LYS A 121 20.12 1.99 4.93
C LYS A 121 21.04 2.96 4.18
N THR A 122 20.99 4.25 4.52
CA THR A 122 21.86 5.26 3.91
C THR A 122 23.31 5.07 4.34
N GLU A 123 23.56 4.80 5.63
CA GLU A 123 24.90 4.49 6.15
C GLU A 123 25.51 3.25 5.48
N ALA A 124 24.71 2.18 5.30
CA ALA A 124 25.14 0.99 4.58
C ALA A 124 25.51 1.29 3.11
N GLY A 125 24.75 2.17 2.44
CA GLY A 125 25.05 2.62 1.07
C GLY A 125 26.34 3.44 0.96
N VAL A 126 26.63 4.28 1.95
CA VAL A 126 27.85 5.11 1.99
C VAL A 126 29.10 4.24 2.19
N GLN A 127 29.02 3.21 3.03
CA GLN A 127 30.14 2.30 3.35
C GLN A 127 30.59 1.40 2.18
N VAL A 128 29.76 1.21 1.14
CA VAL A 128 30.11 0.40 -0.05
C VAL A 128 31.14 1.10 -0.96
N SER A 129 31.30 2.42 -0.85
CA SER A 129 32.14 3.22 -1.74
C SER A 129 33.66 3.09 -1.52
N GLU A 130 34.12 2.47 -0.43
CA GLU A 130 35.56 2.44 -0.08
C GLU A 130 36.32 1.17 -0.48
N LYS A 131 35.69 0.09 -0.96
CA LYS A 131 36.43 -1.07 -1.50
C LYS A 131 36.83 -0.84 -2.96
N LYS A 132 37.99 -0.20 -3.13
CA LYS A 132 38.72 -0.08 -4.40
C LYS A 132 38.90 -1.45 -5.09
N GLY A 133 38.47 -1.52 -6.36
CA GLY A 133 39.11 -2.32 -7.39
C GLY A 133 38.27 -3.44 -8.02
N CYS A 134 37.44 -3.13 -9.01
CA CYS A 134 37.14 -4.10 -10.07
C CYS A 134 36.90 -3.40 -11.42
N LYS A 135 37.47 -3.97 -12.48
CA LYS A 135 37.52 -3.44 -13.85
C LYS A 135 36.12 -3.37 -14.50
N PRO A 136 35.91 -2.49 -15.51
CA PRO A 136 34.61 -2.39 -16.17
C PRO A 136 34.31 -3.68 -16.95
N ALA A 137 33.26 -4.38 -16.55
CA ALA A 137 32.65 -5.46 -17.33
C ALA A 137 31.60 -4.88 -18.28
N SER A 138 31.57 -5.41 -19.50
CA SER A 138 30.68 -5.06 -20.61
C SER A 138 29.18 -5.23 -20.26
N PRO A 139 28.27 -4.52 -20.97
CA PRO A 139 26.88 -4.41 -20.55
C PRO A 139 26.14 -5.73 -20.77
N LYS A 140 25.69 -6.36 -19.68
CA LYS A 140 24.62 -7.36 -19.72
C LYS A 140 23.33 -6.69 -19.29
N SER A 141 22.29 -6.88 -20.09
CA SER A 141 20.93 -6.36 -19.90
C SER A 141 20.40 -6.71 -18.52
N LEU A 142 20.39 -5.72 -17.64
CA LEU A 142 19.88 -5.83 -16.29
C LEU A 142 18.37 -5.57 -16.33
N HIS A 143 17.60 -6.64 -16.14
CA HIS A 143 16.17 -6.52 -15.80
C HIS A 143 16.04 -5.70 -14.52
N GLN A 144 15.11 -4.76 -14.57
CA GLN A 144 14.91 -3.69 -13.59
C GLN A 144 14.24 -4.21 -12.32
N ASP A 145 15.02 -4.68 -11.36
CA ASP A 145 14.58 -4.83 -9.98
C ASP A 145 14.98 -3.57 -9.19
N ALA A 146 14.16 -2.53 -9.28
CA ALA A 146 14.30 -1.39 -8.39
C ALA A 146 12.94 -0.79 -8.16
N THR A 147 12.33 -1.10 -7.02
CA THR A 147 11.28 -0.22 -6.52
C THR A 147 11.09 -0.35 -5.00
N PHE A 148 11.96 0.35 -4.29
CA PHE A 148 11.64 0.93 -2.98
C PHE A 148 10.53 1.98 -3.15
N PHE A 149 9.41 1.87 -2.42
CA PHE A 149 8.88 2.98 -1.61
C PHE A 149 7.62 2.60 -0.82
N SER A 150 7.47 3.32 0.29
CA SER A 150 6.50 3.22 1.38
C SER A 150 5.06 3.55 0.97
N LEU A 151 4.12 2.69 1.39
CA LEU A 151 2.71 3.04 1.58
C LEU A 151 2.37 2.75 3.04
N GLN A 152 2.31 3.81 3.84
CA GLN A 152 1.75 3.75 5.17
C GLN A 152 0.24 3.51 5.07
N SER A 153 -0.23 2.32 5.43
CA SER A 153 -1.66 2.08 5.66
C SER A 153 -1.85 1.02 6.73
N ASN A 154 -1.72 1.47 7.98
CA ASN A 154 -2.46 0.91 9.11
C ASN A 154 -3.54 1.94 9.46
N ALA A 155 -4.55 2.06 8.59
CA ALA A 155 -5.72 2.89 8.83
C ALA A 155 -6.77 2.07 9.57
N VAL A 156 -7.14 2.51 10.78
CA VAL A 156 -8.33 2.01 11.47
C VAL A 156 -9.52 2.75 10.87
N CYS A 157 -10.31 2.06 10.04
CA CYS A 157 -11.48 2.64 9.41
C CYS A 157 -12.72 2.40 10.29
N VAL A 158 -13.62 3.38 10.33
CA VAL A 158 -14.84 3.32 11.15
C VAL A 158 -16.00 2.98 10.23
N CYS A 159 -16.78 1.96 10.59
CA CYS A 159 -18.00 1.61 9.86
C CYS A 159 -19.06 2.70 10.06
N ALA A 160 -19.72 3.13 8.99
CA ALA A 160 -20.87 4.02 9.07
C ALA A 160 -22.11 3.20 9.45
N ASN A 161 -22.74 3.51 10.59
CA ASN A 161 -24.09 3.05 10.91
C ASN A 161 -25.10 4.04 10.32
N GLU A 162 -26.08 3.51 9.60
CA GLU A 162 -27.32 4.20 9.20
C GLU A 162 -28.23 4.44 10.42
#